data_AF-A0A4Q3XE92-F1
#
_entry.id   AF-A0A4Q3XE92-F1
#
_cell.length_a   1.000
_cell.length_b   1.000
_cell.length_c   1.000
_cell.angle_alpha   90.00
_cell.angle_beta   90.00
_cell.angle_gamma   90.00
#
_symmetry.space_group_name_H-M   'P 1'
#
loop_
_entity.id
_entity.type
_entity.pdbx_description
1 polymer ?
#
loop_
_entity_poly.entity_id
_entity_poly.type
_entity_poly.pdbx_seq_one_letter_code
_entity_poly.pdbx_strand_id
1 'polypeptide(L)'
;MSFLQRGRFWILLAVLLMGFCGASTFALLEMRRDTYGTAIANADNLRGVLSQDIEGNLRNYDRVLSGVAAKLTGGRIASLAPDLQQAYLFEGVLVDPYFTSLLVLDAAGNVVRDAGADPHRSDNFSDRDYFQVQRDGKVEGIYFSDPFRRRLTGDDVVIALSRRIDSADG
;
A
#
# COMPACT_ATOMS: atom_id res chain seq x y z
N MET A 1 -55.78 -49.73 30.13
CA MET A 1 -55.07 -49.77 28.82
C MET A 1 -54.21 -48.52 28.56
N SER A 2 -53.71 -47.81 29.59
CA SER A 2 -53.01 -46.51 29.45
C SER A 2 -51.51 -46.54 29.79
N PHE A 3 -51.00 -47.61 30.41
CA PHE A 3 -49.59 -47.69 30.84
C PHE A 3 -48.63 -48.09 29.70
N LEU A 4 -49.05 -49.02 28.82
CA LEU A 4 -48.28 -49.45 27.63
C LEU A 4 -48.15 -48.35 26.56
N GLN A 5 -49.15 -47.46 26.43
CA GLN A 5 -49.09 -46.33 25.49
C GLN A 5 -48.12 -45.24 25.95
N ARG A 6 -48.01 -44.99 27.27
CA ARG A 6 -47.01 -44.06 27.83
C ARG A 6 -45.58 -44.53 27.53
N GLY A 7 -45.27 -45.81 27.73
CA GLY A 7 -43.93 -46.35 27.44
C GLY A 7 -43.55 -46.24 25.95
N ARG A 8 -44.48 -46.57 25.04
CA ARG A 8 -44.26 -46.42 23.59
C ARG A 8 -44.05 -44.98 23.16
N PHE A 9 -44.75 -44.03 23.76
CA PHE A 9 -44.57 -42.60 23.50
C PHE A 9 -43.15 -42.12 23.88
N TRP A 10 -42.66 -42.50 25.07
CA TRP A 10 -41.31 -42.13 25.51
C TRP A 10 -40.21 -42.74 24.63
N ILE A 11 -40.39 -43.97 24.15
CA ILE A 11 -39.44 -44.61 23.22
C ILE A 11 -39.41 -43.86 21.87
N LEU A 12 -40.57 -43.52 21.30
CA LEU A 12 -40.64 -42.76 20.05
C LEU A 12 -40.03 -41.36 20.19
N LEU A 13 -40.27 -40.70 21.32
CA LEU A 13 -39.69 -39.39 21.62
C LEU A 13 -38.15 -39.47 21.74
N ALA A 14 -37.63 -40.49 22.42
CA ALA A 14 -36.18 -40.70 22.56
C ALA A 14 -35.50 -40.97 21.22
N VAL A 15 -36.11 -41.78 20.34
CA VAL A 15 -35.60 -42.04 18.99
C VAL A 15 -35.59 -40.77 18.14
N LEU A 16 -36.64 -39.95 18.21
CA LEU A 16 -36.74 -38.70 17.47
C LEU A 16 -35.68 -37.68 17.93
N LEU A 17 -35.49 -37.54 19.25
CA LEU A 17 -34.45 -36.68 19.82
C LEU A 17 -33.04 -37.15 19.44
N MET A 18 -32.79 -38.46 19.45
CA MET A 18 -31.50 -39.02 19.05
C MET A 18 -31.23 -38.78 17.55
N GLY A 19 -32.25 -38.92 16.71
CA GLY A 19 -32.16 -38.59 15.28
C GLY A 19 -31.87 -37.11 15.04
N PHE A 20 -32.54 -36.22 15.79
CA PHE A 20 -32.29 -34.78 15.72
C PHE A 20 -30.86 -34.43 16.15
N CYS A 21 -30.40 -34.95 17.30
CA CYS A 21 -29.02 -34.72 17.77
C CYS A 21 -27.97 -35.25 16.78
N GLY A 22 -28.22 -36.40 16.15
CA GLY A 22 -27.34 -36.95 15.12
C GLY A 22 -27.28 -36.06 13.88
N ALA A 23 -28.43 -35.62 13.36
CA ALA A 23 -28.52 -34.72 12.22
C ALA A 23 -27.88 -33.36 12.52
N SER A 24 -28.09 -32.80 13.71
CA SER A 24 -27.45 -31.55 14.14
C SER A 24 -25.94 -31.70 14.26
N THR A 25 -25.44 -32.80 14.82
CA THR A 25 -23.99 -33.06 14.94
C THR A 25 -23.35 -33.22 13.57
N PHE A 26 -24.01 -33.96 12.67
CA PHE A 26 -23.55 -34.12 11.29
C PHE A 26 -23.51 -32.78 10.55
N ALA A 27 -24.59 -31.98 10.65
CA ALA A 27 -24.66 -30.65 10.06
C ALA A 27 -23.60 -29.71 10.64
N LEU A 28 -23.33 -29.77 11.94
CA LEU A 28 -22.26 -28.99 12.58
C LEU A 28 -20.88 -29.41 12.09
N LEU A 29 -20.62 -30.71 11.91
CA LEU A 29 -19.35 -31.19 11.38
C LEU A 29 -19.13 -30.77 9.93
N GLU A 30 -20.17 -30.83 9.10
CA GLU A 30 -20.12 -30.38 7.72
C GLU A 30 -19.90 -28.87 7.64
N MET A 31 -20.66 -28.09 8.40
CA MET A 31 -20.50 -26.64 8.50
C MET A 31 -19.12 -26.25 9.04
N ARG A 32 -18.56 -27.02 9.97
CA ARG A 32 -17.19 -26.81 10.47
C ARG A 32 -16.17 -27.01 9.34
N ARG A 33 -16.28 -28.10 8.57
CA ARG A 33 -15.41 -28.38 7.42
C ARG A 33 -15.51 -27.29 6.35
N ASP A 34 -16.72 -26.84 6.06
CA ASP A 34 -16.99 -25.80 5.07
C ASP A 34 -16.40 -24.45 5.52
N THR A 35 -16.63 -24.05 6.77
CA THR A 35 -16.08 -22.81 7.35
C THR A 35 -14.54 -22.80 7.38
N TYR A 36 -13.90 -23.95 7.61
CA TYR A 36 -12.43 -24.07 7.53
C TYR A 36 -11.91 -23.98 6.09
N GLY A 37 -12.61 -24.54 5.12
CA GLY A 37 -12.26 -24.45 3.70
C GLY A 37 -12.34 -23.01 3.17
N THR A 38 -13.41 -22.29 3.52
CA THR A 38 -13.63 -20.91 3.07
C THR A 38 -12.66 -19.93 3.74
N ALA A 39 -12.26 -20.16 5.00
CA ALA A 39 -11.29 -19.31 5.70
C ALA A 39 -9.86 -19.42 5.11
N ILE A 40 -9.44 -20.61 4.67
CA ILE A 40 -8.12 -20.83 4.07
C ILE A 40 -8.11 -20.33 2.62
N ALA A 41 -9.16 -20.61 1.84
CA ALA A 41 -9.29 -20.09 0.47
C ALA A 41 -9.32 -18.55 0.42
N ASN A 42 -9.93 -17.90 1.41
CA ASN A 42 -9.94 -16.44 1.52
C ASN A 42 -8.56 -15.86 1.88
N ALA A 43 -7.72 -16.56 2.66
CA ALA A 43 -6.39 -16.09 3.03
C ALA A 43 -5.38 -16.14 1.87
N ASP A 44 -5.44 -17.18 1.03
CA ASP A 44 -4.56 -17.29 -0.15
C ASP A 44 -4.99 -16.35 -1.29
N ASN A 45 -6.30 -16.19 -1.49
CA ASN A 45 -6.82 -15.18 -2.42
C ASN A 45 -6.47 -13.76 -1.96
N LEU A 46 -6.52 -13.49 -0.65
CA LEU A 46 -6.11 -12.20 -0.11
C LEU A 46 -4.60 -11.97 -0.28
N ARG A 47 -3.75 -12.98 -0.12
CA ARG A 47 -2.30 -12.88 -0.42
C ARG A 47 -2.04 -12.58 -1.89
N GLY A 48 -2.77 -13.23 -2.80
CA GLY A 48 -2.65 -13.00 -4.24
C GLY A 48 -3.09 -11.58 -4.63
N VAL A 49 -4.26 -11.15 -4.16
CA VAL A 49 -4.81 -9.81 -4.41
C VAL A 49 -3.92 -8.74 -3.78
N LEU A 50 -3.45 -8.92 -2.53
CA LEU A 50 -2.54 -7.96 -1.88
C LEU A 50 -1.19 -7.86 -2.59
N SER A 51 -0.61 -8.98 -3.03
CA SER A 51 0.67 -8.94 -3.75
C SER A 51 0.52 -8.22 -5.09
N GLN A 52 -0.56 -8.49 -5.82
CA GLN A 52 -0.84 -7.85 -7.11
C GLN A 52 -1.19 -6.37 -6.97
N ASP A 53 -1.89 -5.99 -5.90
CA ASP A 53 -2.21 -4.60 -5.56
C ASP A 53 -0.96 -3.82 -5.16
N ILE A 54 -0.10 -4.39 -4.30
CA ILE A 54 1.19 -3.78 -3.93
C ILE A 54 2.06 -3.60 -5.18
N GLU A 55 2.27 -4.66 -5.97
CA GLU A 55 3.09 -4.55 -7.18
C GLU A 55 2.54 -3.55 -8.20
N GLY A 56 1.22 -3.49 -8.37
CA GLY A 56 0.55 -2.52 -9.24
C GLY A 56 0.81 -1.09 -8.80
N ASN A 57 0.65 -0.83 -7.50
CA ASN A 57 0.86 0.49 -6.91
C ASN A 57 2.33 0.90 -6.98
N LEU A 58 3.26 -0.02 -6.71
CA LEU A 58 4.70 0.24 -6.83
C LEU A 58 5.11 0.64 -8.26
N ARG A 59 4.59 -0.07 -9.27
CA ARG A 59 4.81 0.29 -10.69
C ARG A 59 4.23 1.67 -11.04
N ASN A 60 3.10 2.04 -10.44
CA ASN A 60 2.52 3.35 -10.66
C ASN A 60 3.40 4.46 -10.08
N TYR A 61 3.91 4.28 -8.86
CA TYR A 61 4.82 5.26 -8.24
C TYR A 61 6.10 5.45 -9.03
N ASP A 62 6.67 4.37 -9.55
CA ASP A 62 7.86 4.47 -10.39
C ASP A 62 7.60 5.26 -11.69
N ARG A 63 6.43 5.07 -12.30
CA ARG A 63 6.02 5.85 -13.47
C ARG A 63 5.89 7.34 -13.17
N VAL A 64 5.33 7.68 -12.00
CA VAL A 64 5.23 9.08 -11.56
C VAL A 64 6.61 9.69 -11.35
N LEU A 65 7.49 9.04 -10.59
CA LEU A 65 8.83 9.54 -10.31
C LEU A 65 9.70 9.65 -11.57
N SER A 66 9.66 8.65 -12.45
CA SER A 66 10.38 8.70 -13.73
C SER A 66 9.84 9.79 -14.67
N GLY A 67 8.53 10.05 -14.68
CA GLY A 67 7.94 11.16 -15.41
C GLY A 67 8.40 12.53 -14.91
N VAL A 68 8.47 12.72 -13.60
CA VAL A 68 9.00 13.95 -12.99
C VAL A 68 10.49 14.13 -13.32
N ALA A 69 11.29 13.07 -13.18
CA ALA A 69 12.71 13.10 -13.53
C ALA A 69 12.93 13.44 -15.02
N ALA A 70 12.13 12.84 -15.91
CA ALA A 70 12.20 13.12 -17.35
C ALA A 70 11.83 14.56 -17.71
N LYS A 71 10.86 15.17 -17.01
CA LYS A 71 10.51 16.59 -17.19
C LYS A 71 11.66 17.52 -16.78
N LEU A 72 12.41 17.17 -15.74
CA LEU A 72 13.56 17.93 -15.26
C LEU A 72 14.76 17.83 -16.23
N THR A 73 15.07 16.63 -16.73
CA THR A 73 16.19 16.44 -17.66
C THR A 73 15.89 16.89 -19.09
N GLY A 74 14.61 16.93 -19.49
CA GLY A 74 14.17 17.30 -20.84
C GLY A 74 14.30 18.79 -21.20
N GLY A 75 14.77 19.66 -20.30
CA GLY A 75 15.04 21.08 -20.57
C GLY A 75 13.82 21.99 -20.80
N ARG A 76 12.63 21.42 -21.05
CA ARG A 76 11.41 22.18 -21.33
C ARG A 76 10.97 23.08 -20.17
N ILE A 77 11.26 22.68 -18.93
CA ILE A 77 10.97 23.50 -17.74
C ILE A 77 11.66 24.87 -17.81
N ALA A 78 12.90 24.93 -18.32
CA ALA A 78 13.65 26.19 -18.42
C ALA A 78 13.04 27.19 -19.41
N SER A 79 12.24 26.71 -20.37
CA SER A 79 11.51 27.56 -21.33
C SER A 79 10.16 28.07 -20.84
N LEU A 80 9.65 27.55 -19.72
CA LEU A 80 8.36 27.95 -19.16
C LEU A 80 8.54 29.15 -18.23
N ALA A 81 7.50 29.99 -18.17
CA ALA A 81 7.41 31.06 -17.20
C ALA A 81 7.49 30.49 -15.76
N PRO A 82 8.17 31.16 -14.80
CA PRO A 82 8.43 30.61 -13.47
C PRO A 82 7.18 30.12 -12.73
N ASP A 83 6.07 30.82 -12.89
CA ASP A 83 4.74 30.51 -12.34
C ASP A 83 4.14 29.21 -12.91
N LEU A 84 4.51 28.81 -14.12
CA LEU A 84 4.02 27.59 -14.78
C LEU A 84 4.94 26.38 -14.56
N GLN A 85 6.18 26.58 -14.12
CA GLN A 85 7.16 25.51 -13.96
C GLN A 85 6.71 24.47 -12.93
N GLN A 86 6.22 24.92 -11.78
CA GLN A 86 5.77 24.03 -10.69
C GLN A 86 4.53 23.24 -11.09
N ALA A 87 3.54 23.89 -11.69
CA ALA A 87 2.32 23.25 -12.18
C ALA A 87 2.64 22.18 -13.24
N TYR A 88 3.52 22.50 -14.20
CA TYR A 88 3.94 21.55 -15.22
C TYR A 88 4.75 20.38 -14.64
N LEU A 89 5.67 20.65 -13.71
CA LEU A 89 6.52 19.62 -13.10
C LEU A 89 5.67 18.58 -12.35
N PHE A 90 4.71 19.04 -11.55
CA PHE A 90 3.89 18.19 -10.66
C PHE A 90 2.49 17.88 -11.18
N GLU A 91 2.20 18.17 -12.45
CA GLU A 91 0.94 17.82 -13.10
C GLU A 91 0.62 16.34 -12.90
N GLY A 92 -0.54 16.05 -12.29
CA GLY A 92 -1.03 14.69 -12.03
C GLY A 92 -0.40 13.97 -10.82
N VAL A 93 0.59 14.55 -10.14
CA VAL A 93 1.25 13.93 -8.97
C VAL A 93 0.35 13.99 -7.73
N LEU A 94 -0.26 15.15 -7.48
CA LEU A 94 -1.03 15.42 -6.26
C LEU A 94 -2.48 14.91 -6.31
N VAL A 95 -2.90 14.32 -7.43
CA VAL A 95 -4.24 13.74 -7.60
C VAL A 95 -4.31 12.35 -6.94
N ASP A 96 -3.16 11.72 -6.72
CA ASP A 96 -3.05 10.40 -6.12
C ASP A 96 -3.02 10.51 -4.58
N PRO A 97 -3.98 9.92 -3.84
CA PRO A 97 -4.05 10.00 -2.38
C PRO A 97 -2.84 9.41 -1.65
N TYR A 98 -1.94 8.71 -2.34
CA TYR A 98 -0.81 8.03 -1.72
C TYR A 98 0.45 8.90 -1.55
N PHE A 99 0.56 10.02 -2.26
CA PHE A 99 1.69 10.95 -2.07
C PHE A 99 1.35 12.02 -1.03
N THR A 100 1.91 11.83 0.16
CA THR A 100 1.80 12.81 1.25
C THR A 100 2.74 14.01 1.09
N SER A 101 3.81 13.86 0.29
CA SER A 101 4.73 14.94 -0.12
C SER A 101 5.62 14.43 -1.25
N LEU A 102 5.87 15.27 -2.27
CA LEU A 102 6.86 15.02 -3.31
C LEU A 102 7.84 16.20 -3.38
N LEU A 103 9.13 15.91 -3.34
CA LEU A 103 10.21 16.88 -3.28
C LEU A 103 11.25 16.58 -4.36
N VAL A 104 11.88 17.62 -4.90
CA VAL A 104 13.11 17.52 -5.69
C VAL A 104 14.24 18.05 -4.83
N LEU A 105 15.30 17.26 -4.72
CA LEU A 105 16.50 17.58 -3.94
C LEU A 105 17.67 17.85 -4.88
N ASP A 106 18.55 18.78 -4.53
CA ASP A 106 19.84 18.96 -5.20
C ASP A 106 20.86 17.89 -4.74
N ALA A 107 22.05 17.89 -5.35
CA ALA A 107 23.14 16.97 -5.02
C ALA A 107 23.65 17.08 -3.58
N ALA A 108 23.35 18.17 -2.87
CA ALA A 108 23.66 18.39 -1.46
C ALA A 108 22.48 18.01 -0.53
N GLY A 109 21.35 17.58 -1.08
CA GLY A 109 20.15 17.17 -0.36
C GLY A 109 19.23 18.32 0.04
N ASN A 110 19.43 19.54 -0.47
CA ASN A 110 18.54 20.67 -0.21
C ASN A 110 17.29 20.56 -1.08
N VAL A 111 16.14 20.92 -0.52
CA VAL A 111 14.91 21.00 -1.31
C VAL A 111 15.00 22.16 -2.31
N VAL A 112 14.85 21.85 -3.60
CA VAL A 112 14.81 22.84 -4.68
C VAL A 112 13.42 22.97 -5.32
N ARG A 113 12.55 21.96 -5.18
CA ARG A 113 11.14 22.01 -5.57
C ARG A 113 10.30 21.21 -4.59
N ASP A 114 9.08 21.67 -4.35
CA ASP A 114 8.12 21.03 -3.46
C ASP A 114 6.75 21.06 -4.12
N ALA A 115 6.11 19.90 -4.28
CA ALA A 115 4.78 19.84 -4.87
C ALA A 115 3.73 20.50 -3.96
N GLY A 116 3.91 20.45 -2.64
CA GLY A 116 2.93 20.91 -1.65
C GLY A 116 3.14 22.33 -1.13
N ALA A 117 4.22 23.02 -1.52
CA ALA A 117 4.52 24.37 -1.06
C ALA A 117 5.23 25.22 -2.14
N ASP A 118 4.82 26.48 -2.26
CA ASP A 118 5.50 27.51 -3.05
C ASP A 118 5.49 28.84 -2.24
N PRO A 119 6.64 29.37 -1.81
CA PRO A 119 8.00 28.88 -2.06
C PRO A 119 8.27 27.54 -1.37
N HIS A 120 9.22 26.78 -1.94
CA HIS A 120 9.62 25.49 -1.38
C HIS A 120 10.25 25.67 0.02
N ARG A 121 10.16 24.61 0.84
CA ARG A 121 10.81 24.56 2.15
C ARG A 121 12.34 24.62 2.05
N SER A 122 12.99 25.00 3.15
CA SER A 122 14.46 25.15 3.25
C SER A 122 15.17 23.97 3.92
N ASP A 123 14.44 22.87 4.16
CA ASP A 123 15.00 21.66 4.77
C ASP A 123 16.05 20.97 3.90
N ASN A 124 16.93 20.21 4.57
CA ASN A 124 17.92 19.34 3.96
C ASN A 124 17.67 17.87 4.36
N PHE A 125 17.83 16.96 3.41
CA PHE A 125 17.61 15.52 3.56
C PHE A 125 18.86 14.68 3.23
N SER A 126 20.05 15.29 3.27
CA SER A 126 21.32 14.58 3.01
C SER A 126 21.64 13.48 4.02
N ASP A 127 21.04 13.56 5.20
CA ASP A 127 21.12 12.58 6.28
C ASP A 127 20.29 11.32 6.00
N ARG A 128 19.39 11.35 5.01
CA ARG A 128 18.44 10.26 4.77
C ARG A 128 19.01 9.15 3.91
N ASP A 129 18.65 7.92 4.27
CA ASP A 129 19.05 6.70 3.58
C ASP A 129 18.70 6.76 2.09
N TYR A 130 17.43 7.07 1.77
CA TYR A 130 16.91 7.15 0.42
C TYR A 130 17.62 8.18 -0.45
N PHE A 131 18.16 9.24 0.16
CA PHE A 131 19.00 10.20 -0.55
C PHE A 131 20.40 9.64 -0.78
N GLN A 132 21.03 9.08 0.27
CA GLN A 132 22.39 8.55 0.21
C GLN A 132 22.53 7.37 -0.76
N VAL A 133 21.60 6.41 -0.77
CA VAL A 133 21.68 5.28 -1.74
C VAL A 133 21.55 5.73 -3.19
N GLN A 134 20.71 6.73 -3.47
CA GLN A 134 20.58 7.29 -4.82
C GLN A 134 21.83 8.06 -5.23
N ARG A 135 22.29 8.98 -4.37
CA ARG A 135 23.51 9.77 -4.59
C ARG A 135 24.75 8.91 -4.78
N ASP A 136 24.92 7.89 -3.93
CA ASP A 136 26.08 6.99 -3.97
C ASP A 136 25.98 5.95 -5.11
N GLY A 137 24.90 5.97 -5.90
CA GLY A 137 24.70 5.04 -7.02
C GLY A 137 24.55 3.58 -6.61
N LYS A 138 24.14 3.31 -5.37
CA LYS A 138 23.99 1.94 -4.82
C LYS A 138 22.77 1.21 -5.37
N VAL A 139 21.85 1.94 -6.01
CA VAL A 139 20.62 1.42 -6.61
C VAL A 139 20.42 2.06 -7.98
N GLU A 140 19.97 1.25 -8.94
CA GLU A 140 19.50 1.73 -10.24
C GLU A 140 17.97 1.80 -10.23
N GLY A 141 17.41 2.98 -10.48
CA GLY A 141 15.97 3.19 -10.53
C GLY A 141 15.34 3.58 -9.18
N ILE A 142 14.16 3.04 -8.89
CA ILE A 142 13.42 3.39 -7.67
C ILE A 142 13.99 2.66 -6.44
N TYR A 143 14.11 3.39 -5.34
CA TYR A 143 14.47 2.84 -4.03
C TYR A 143 13.36 3.09 -3.01
N PHE A 144 13.15 2.09 -2.16
CA PHE A 144 12.22 2.11 -1.03
C PHE A 144 13.01 2.12 0.27
N SER A 145 12.79 3.14 1.10
CA SER A 145 13.44 3.21 2.42
C SER A 145 12.86 2.18 3.37
N ASP A 146 13.57 1.95 4.47
CA ASP A 146 12.92 1.38 5.66
C ASP A 146 11.87 2.35 6.22
N PRO A 147 10.86 1.88 6.97
CA PRO A 147 9.89 2.76 7.61
C PRO A 147 10.58 3.71 8.60
N PHE A 148 10.28 5.01 8.51
CA PHE A 148 10.85 6.03 9.39
C PHE A 148 9.81 7.07 9.80
N ARG A 149 10.08 7.74 10.93
CA ARG A 149 9.26 8.88 11.35
C ARG A 149 9.56 10.10 10.49
N ARG A 150 8.52 10.63 9.87
CA ARG A 150 8.65 11.77 8.97
C ARG A 150 8.91 13.07 9.75
N ARG A 151 9.68 13.97 9.14
CA ARG A 151 9.98 15.31 9.71
C ARG A 151 8.94 16.38 9.33
N LEU A 152 8.27 16.17 8.21
CA LEU A 152 7.62 17.22 7.42
C LEU A 152 6.09 17.34 7.56
N THR A 153 5.39 16.22 7.73
CA THR A 153 3.92 16.15 7.65
C THR A 153 3.41 15.15 8.70
N GLY A 154 3.30 15.60 9.95
CA GLY A 154 2.84 14.77 11.07
C GLY A 154 3.95 13.94 11.74
N ASP A 155 3.55 13.14 12.74
CA ASP A 155 4.42 12.28 13.55
C ASP A 155 4.25 10.79 13.18
N ASP A 156 3.87 10.55 11.93
CA ASP A 156 3.51 9.22 11.43
C ASP A 156 4.75 8.48 10.89
N VAL A 157 4.67 7.15 10.89
CA VAL A 157 5.67 6.28 10.27
C VAL A 157 5.35 6.12 8.80
N VAL A 158 6.33 6.43 7.93
CA VAL A 158 6.18 6.39 6.48
C VAL A 158 7.35 5.70 5.80
N ILE A 159 7.15 5.33 4.55
CA ILE A 159 8.19 4.83 3.63
C ILE A 159 8.44 5.92 2.59
N ALA A 160 9.70 6.21 2.29
CA ALA A 160 10.08 7.09 1.21
C ALA A 160 10.36 6.29 -0.06
N LEU A 161 9.92 6.86 -1.18
CA LEU A 161 10.26 6.41 -2.52
C LEU A 161 11.18 7.46 -3.11
N SER A 162 12.30 7.02 -3.66
CA SER A 162 13.30 7.92 -4.26
C SER A 162 13.77 7.37 -5.59
N ARG A 163 14.15 8.28 -6.49
CA ARG A 163 14.73 7.98 -7.79
C ARG A 163 15.77 9.06 -8.09
N ARG A 164 16.96 8.65 -8.52
CA ARG A 164 18.00 9.60 -8.95
C ARG A 164 17.56 10.33 -10.22
N ILE A 165 17.90 11.60 -10.31
CA ILE A 165 17.75 12.42 -11.50
C ILE A 165 19.14 12.58 -12.07
N ASP A 166 19.46 11.86 -13.14
CA ASP A 166 20.76 11.99 -13.82
C ASP A 166 20.72 13.24 -14.70
N SER A 167 21.19 14.36 -14.17
CA SER A 167 21.32 15.63 -14.89
C SER A 167 22.77 16.09 -14.93
N ALA A 168 23.10 17.04 -15.81
CA ALA A 168 24.48 17.52 -15.98
C ALA A 168 25.08 18.16 -14.71
N ASP A 169 24.22 18.59 -13.80
CA ASP A 169 24.51 19.15 -12.48
C ASP A 169 24.66 18.10 -11.36
N GLY A 170 24.46 16.81 -11.66
CA GLY A 170 24.64 15.70 -10.73
C GLY A 170 23.33 15.19 -10.14
#